data_AF-M4TPI3-F1
#
_entry.id   AF-M4TPI3-F1
#
_cell.length_a   1.000
_cell.length_b   1.000
_cell.length_c   1.000
_cell.angle_alpha   90.00
_cell.angle_beta   90.00
_cell.angle_gamma   90.00
#
_symmetry.space_group_name_H-M   'P 1'
#
loop_
_entity.id
_entity.type
_entity.pdbx_description
1 polymer ?
#
loop_
_entity_poly.entity_id
_entity_poly.type
_entity_poly.pdbx_seq_one_letter_code
_entity_poly.pdbx_strand_id
1 'polypeptide(L)'
;HRGLLVNTSLDLLLSVLGFGFAYTGKELPTNYNEAKFITFCMTFYFSSSVFLCTFMAVYSGVLVTILDLLVTVLNLLGISLGYFGPKCYLILFYPERNTPAYFNSVIQGYTMRKD
;
A
#
# COMPACT_ATOMS: atom_id res chain seq x y z
N HIS A 1 -12.72 -13.43 22.26
CA HIS A 1 -11.37 -13.12 22.79
C HIS A 1 -10.25 -13.90 22.10
N ARG A 2 -10.24 -15.25 22.10
CA ARG A 2 -9.17 -16.03 21.44
C ARG A 2 -9.08 -15.81 19.92
N GLY A 3 -10.20 -15.76 19.20
CA GLY A 3 -10.19 -15.53 17.75
C GLY A 3 -9.65 -14.15 17.34
N LEU A 4 -9.99 -13.10 18.09
CA LEU A 4 -9.49 -11.73 17.87
C LEU A 4 -7.97 -11.66 18.05
N LEU A 5 -7.45 -12.25 19.14
CA LEU A 5 -6.01 -12.26 19.41
C LEU A 5 -5.22 -13.01 18.33
N VAL A 6 -5.74 -14.14 17.82
CA VAL A 6 -5.11 -14.87 16.72
C VAL A 6 -5.11 -14.02 15.45
N ASN A 7 -6.22 -13.37 15.11
CA ASN A 7 -6.31 -12.52 13.92
C ASN A 7 -5.29 -11.37 13.97
N THR A 8 -5.27 -10.61 15.07
CA THR A 8 -4.32 -9.50 15.20
C THR A 8 -2.86 -9.98 15.20
N SER A 9 -2.58 -11.16 15.76
CA SER A 9 -1.22 -11.70 15.71
C SER A 9 -0.75 -12.03 14.29
N LEU A 10 -1.67 -12.52 13.42
CA LEU A 10 -1.39 -12.76 12.01
C LEU A 10 -1.20 -11.44 11.25
N ASP A 11 -2.05 -10.45 11.51
CA ASP A 11 -1.93 -9.11 10.91
C ASP A 11 -0.59 -8.46 11.26
N LEU A 12 -0.13 -8.61 12.50
CA LEU A 12 1.15 -8.08 12.95
C LEU A 12 2.33 -8.76 12.24
N LEU A 13 2.27 -10.07 12.06
CA LEU A 13 3.26 -10.85 11.31
C LEU A 13 3.31 -10.42 9.84
N LEU A 14 2.13 -10.28 9.21
CA LEU A 14 2.00 -9.81 7.84
C LEU A 14 2.52 -8.39 7.67
N SER A 15 2.27 -7.52 8.66
CA SER A 15 2.72 -6.13 8.68
C SER A 15 4.24 -6.00 8.72
N VAL A 16 4.90 -6.77 9.59
CA VAL A 16 6.37 -6.81 9.70
C VAL A 16 7.01 -7.34 8.41
N LEU A 17 6.48 -8.44 7.87
CA LEU A 17 6.97 -9.00 6.61
C LEU A 17 6.76 -8.01 5.45
N GLY A 18 5.57 -7.40 5.38
CA GLY A 18 5.22 -6.40 4.37
C GLY A 18 6.13 -5.17 4.41
N PHE A 19 6.43 -4.65 5.61
CA PHE A 19 7.37 -3.55 5.77
C PHE A 19 8.79 -3.94 5.30
N GLY A 20 9.26 -5.14 5.66
CA GLY A 20 10.55 -5.66 5.22
C GLY A 20 10.66 -5.73 3.69
N PHE A 21 9.67 -6.32 3.02
CA PHE A 21 9.64 -6.40 1.56
C PHE A 21 9.54 -5.02 0.89
N ALA A 22 8.74 -4.11 1.45
CA ALA A 22 8.62 -2.75 0.93
C ALA A 22 9.93 -1.96 1.05
N TYR A 23 10.65 -2.15 2.16
CA TYR A 23 11.95 -1.52 2.37
C TYR A 23 13.00 -2.03 1.37
N THR A 24 13.10 -3.35 1.16
CA THR A 24 13.98 -3.93 0.14
C THR A 24 13.57 -3.55 -1.28
N GLY A 25 12.26 -3.46 -1.55
CA GLY A 25 11.73 -3.05 -2.86
C GLY A 25 12.03 -1.61 -3.23
N LYS A 26 12.39 -0.75 -2.26
CA LYS A 26 12.73 0.67 -2.50
C LYS A 26 14.02 0.85 -3.29
N GLU A 27 14.91 -0.15 -3.30
CA GLU A 27 16.17 -0.15 -4.06
C GLU A 27 16.01 -0.63 -5.50
N LEU A 28 14.86 -1.22 -5.87
CA LEU A 28 14.61 -1.62 -7.27
C LEU A 28 14.24 -0.39 -8.13
N PRO A 29 14.82 -0.27 -9.35
CA PRO A 29 14.51 0.81 -10.28
C PRO A 29 13.11 0.57 -10.88
N THR A 30 12.09 0.91 -10.10
CA THR A 30 10.69 0.94 -10.51
C THR A 30 10.23 2.39 -10.46
N ASN A 31 9.26 2.75 -11.32
CA ASN A 31 8.71 4.09 -11.45
C ASN A 31 8.72 4.85 -10.12
N TYR A 32 9.53 5.91 -10.03
CA TYR A 32 9.90 6.58 -8.78
C TYR A 32 8.70 7.03 -7.93
N ASN A 33 7.52 7.19 -8.54
CA ASN A 33 6.29 7.49 -7.83
C ASN A 33 5.59 6.22 -7.30
N GLU A 34 5.50 5.12 -8.04
CA GLU A 34 4.76 3.91 -7.62
C GLU A 34 5.41 3.23 -6.39
N ALA A 35 6.74 3.07 -6.39
CA ALA A 35 7.46 2.45 -5.28
C ALA A 35 7.35 3.26 -3.98
N LYS A 36 7.33 4.59 -4.08
CA LYS A 36 7.13 5.49 -2.93
C LYS A 36 5.75 5.36 -2.32
N PHE A 37 4.70 5.27 -3.14
CA PHE A 37 3.33 5.10 -2.65
C PHE A 37 3.15 3.75 -1.96
N ILE A 38 3.70 2.66 -2.51
CA ILE A 38 3.65 1.34 -1.87
C ILE A 38 4.34 1.38 -0.50
N THR A 39 5.53 1.99 -0.42
CA THR A 39 6.27 2.13 0.85
C THR A 39 5.46 2.92 1.89
N PHE A 40 4.78 3.99 1.46
CA PHE A 40 3.93 4.80 2.33
C PHE A 40 2.72 4.00 2.85
N CYS A 41 2.01 3.28 1.97
CA CYS A 41 0.88 2.42 2.34
C CYS A 41 1.30 1.33 3.34
N MET A 42 2.45 0.70 3.13
CA MET A 42 2.98 -0.33 4.02
C MET A 42 3.41 0.23 5.38
N THR A 43 3.97 1.44 5.41
CA THR A 43 4.32 2.14 6.66
C THR A 43 3.07 2.51 7.45
N PHE A 44 2.02 2.95 6.75
CA PHE A 44 0.73 3.28 7.36
C PHE A 44 0.07 2.04 8.01
N TYR A 45 0.05 0.92 7.29
CA TYR A 45 -0.43 -0.37 7.81
C TYR A 45 0.36 -0.81 9.04
N PHE A 46 1.69 -0.67 9.02
CA PHE A 46 2.53 -0.98 10.19
C PHE A 46 2.24 -0.11 11.40
N SER A 47 2.15 1.20 11.22
CA SER A 47 1.82 2.13 12.31
C SER A 47 0.47 1.83 12.94
N SER A 48 -0.53 1.47 12.14
CA SER A 48 -1.88 1.18 12.64
C SER A 48 -1.97 -0.18 13.35
N SER A 49 -1.21 -1.19 12.90
CA SER A 49 -1.07 -2.47 13.63
C SER A 49 -0.43 -2.29 15.01
N VAL A 50 0.64 -1.48 15.12
CA VAL A 50 1.30 -1.20 16.42
C VAL A 50 0.36 -0.44 17.35
N PHE A 51 -0.40 0.53 16.82
CA PHE A 51 -1.39 1.28 17.58
C PHE A 51 -2.49 0.35 18.12
N LEU A 52 -3.07 -0.52 17.28
CA LEU A 52 -4.07 -1.51 17.72
C LEU A 52 -3.51 -2.44 18.79
N CYS A 53 -2.29 -2.94 18.62
CA CYS A 53 -1.66 -3.84 19.59
C CYS A 53 -1.48 -3.17 20.96
N THR A 54 -1.04 -1.90 20.97
CA THR A 54 -0.90 -1.11 22.19
C THR A 54 -2.27 -0.84 22.82
N PHE A 55 -3.27 -0.53 21.99
CA PHE A 55 -4.62 -0.25 22.45
C PHE A 55 -5.28 -1.46 23.11
N MET A 56 -5.09 -2.66 22.54
CA MET A 56 -5.56 -3.92 23.11
C MET A 56 -4.88 -4.32 24.41
N ALA A 57 -3.66 -3.82 24.68
CA ALA A 57 -2.97 -4.07 25.94
C ALA A 57 -3.57 -3.25 27.10
N VAL A 58 -4.17 -2.10 26.80
CA VAL A 58 -4.72 -1.15 27.80
C VAL A 58 -6.23 -1.29 27.95
N TYR A 59 -6.94 -1.59 26.87
CA TYR A 59 -8.40 -1.64 26.84
C TYR A 59 -8.89 -3.03 26.43
N SER A 60 -10.04 -3.43 26.96
CA SER A 60 -10.68 -4.72 26.68
C SER A 60 -12.20 -4.57 26.54
N GLY A 61 -12.82 -5.40 25.70
CA GLY A 61 -14.26 -5.39 25.46
C GLY A 61 -14.65 -4.90 24.07
N VAL A 62 -15.92 -4.50 23.90
CA VAL A 62 -16.52 -4.17 22.59
C VAL A 62 -15.81 -3.03 21.87
N LEU A 63 -15.23 -2.09 22.62
CA LEU A 63 -14.54 -0.92 22.08
C LEU A 63 -13.30 -1.32 21.25
N VAL A 64 -12.57 -2.36 21.67
CA VAL A 64 -11.44 -2.92 20.90
C VAL A 64 -11.92 -3.48 19.57
N THR A 65 -13.01 -4.26 19.59
CA THR A 65 -13.57 -4.88 18.37
C THR A 65 -14.01 -3.82 17.35
N ILE A 66 -14.64 -2.73 17.82
CA ILE A 66 -15.05 -1.63 16.94
C ILE A 66 -13.82 -0.94 16.33
N LEU A 67 -12.79 -0.67 17.15
CA LEU A 67 -11.57 -0.02 16.69
C LEU A 67 -10.80 -0.88 15.68
N ASP A 68 -10.71 -2.18 15.93
CA ASP A 68 -10.06 -3.16 15.03
C ASP A 68 -10.71 -3.16 13.63
N LEU A 69 -12.05 -3.18 13.58
CA LEU A 69 -12.80 -3.07 12.32
C LEU A 69 -12.58 -1.72 11.62
N LEU A 70 -12.62 -0.62 12.38
CA LEU A 70 -12.40 0.72 11.82
C LEU A 70 -11.00 0.88 11.23
N VAL A 71 -9.98 0.42 11.94
CA VAL A 71 -8.58 0.45 11.48
C VAL A 71 -8.41 -0.43 10.25
N THR A 72 -9.02 -1.62 10.23
CA THR A 72 -8.99 -2.52 9.07
C THR A 72 -9.58 -1.85 7.83
N VAL A 73 -10.76 -1.25 7.94
CA VAL A 73 -11.42 -0.53 6.83
C VAL A 73 -10.57 0.65 6.37
N LEU A 74 -10.02 1.41 7.29
CA LEU A 74 -9.22 2.60 6.98
C LEU A 74 -7.89 2.23 6.29
N ASN A 75 -7.25 1.14 6.71
CA ASN A 75 -6.09 0.57 6.01
C ASN A 75 -6.44 0.13 4.58
N LEU A 76 -7.57 -0.58 4.42
CA LEU A 76 -8.02 -1.06 3.11
C LEU A 76 -8.27 0.12 2.14
N LEU A 77 -8.96 1.16 2.63
CA LEU A 77 -9.21 2.39 1.88
C LEU A 77 -7.90 3.12 1.57
N GLY A 78 -6.99 3.25 2.55
CA GLY A 78 -5.71 3.93 2.38
C GLY A 78 -4.80 3.25 1.35
N ILE A 79 -4.74 1.92 1.35
CA ILE A 79 -3.99 1.14 0.35
C ILE A 79 -4.64 1.27 -1.03
N SER A 80 -5.97 1.15 -1.11
CA SER A 80 -6.70 1.28 -2.37
C SER A 80 -6.52 2.67 -2.99
N LEU A 81 -6.74 3.74 -2.22
CA LEU A 81 -6.51 5.12 -2.64
C LEU A 81 -5.04 5.39 -2.97
N GLY A 82 -4.10 4.84 -2.21
CA GLY A 82 -2.67 5.02 -2.46
C GLY A 82 -2.17 4.31 -3.72
N TYR A 83 -2.73 3.13 -4.04
CA TYR A 83 -2.36 2.38 -5.25
C TYR A 83 -3.06 2.90 -6.51
N PHE A 84 -4.37 3.14 -6.43
CA PHE A 84 -5.15 3.63 -7.56
C PHE A 84 -5.00 5.13 -7.77
N GLY A 85 -4.75 5.91 -6.73
CA GLY A 85 -4.65 7.38 -6.79
C GLY A 85 -3.67 7.89 -7.86
N PRO A 86 -2.40 7.43 -7.89
CA PRO A 86 -1.43 7.85 -8.91
C PRO A 86 -1.87 7.46 -10.33
N LYS A 87 -2.49 6.29 -10.50
CA LYS A 87 -2.98 5.80 -11.79
C LYS A 87 -4.20 6.59 -12.25
N CYS A 88 -5.17 6.82 -11.37
CA CYS A 88 -6.34 7.66 -11.64
C CYS A 88 -5.94 9.12 -11.92
N TYR A 89 -4.94 9.65 -11.21
CA TYR A 89 -4.39 10.98 -11.47
C TYR A 89 -3.78 11.07 -12.87
N LEU A 90 -2.97 10.08 -13.27
CA LEU A 90 -2.38 10.05 -14.60
C LEU A 90 -3.45 9.93 -15.69
N ILE A 91 -4.47 9.10 -15.48
CA ILE A 91 -5.58 8.88 -16.43
C ILE A 91 -6.42 10.16 -16.60
N LEU A 92 -6.73 10.87 -15.52
CA LEU A 92 -7.58 12.07 -15.55
C LEU A 92 -6.85 13.31 -16.05
N PHE A 93 -5.61 13.54 -15.62
CA PHE A 93 -4.88 14.78 -15.88
C PHE A 93 -3.91 14.70 -17.07
N TYR A 94 -3.55 13.50 -17.53
CA TYR A 94 -2.64 13.30 -18.66
C TYR A 94 -3.20 12.30 -19.69
N PRO A 95 -4.37 12.58 -20.29
CA PRO A 95 -4.99 11.70 -21.28
C PRO A 95 -4.09 11.46 -22.50
N GLU A 96 -3.23 12.42 -22.85
CA GLU A 96 -2.24 12.34 -23.93
C GLU A 96 -1.33 11.10 -23.81
N ARG A 97 -0.98 10.72 -22.58
CA ARG A 97 -0.13 9.55 -22.28
C ARG A 97 -0.89 8.23 -22.27
N ASN A 98 -2.22 8.29 -22.28
CA ASN A 98 -3.11 7.13 -22.32
C ASN A 98 -3.64 6.87 -23.74
N THR A 99 -2.85 7.22 -24.78
CA THR A 99 -3.17 6.93 -26.17
C THR A 99 -2.30 5.80 -26.72
N PRO A 100 -2.85 4.92 -27.58
CA PRO A 100 -2.07 3.85 -28.20
C PRO A 100 -0.91 4.40 -29.05
N ALA A 101 -1.05 5.60 -29.63
CA ALA A 101 0.01 6.27 -30.38
C ALA A 101 1.22 6.64 -29.49
N TYR A 102 0.99 7.20 -28.29
CA TYR A 102 2.05 7.50 -27.33
C TYR A 102 2.74 6.23 -26.82
N PHE A 103 1.97 5.17 -26.55
CA PHE A 103 2.54 3.90 -26.14
C PHE A 103 3.45 3.29 -27.22
N ASN A 104 2.98 3.28 -28.48
CA ASN A 104 3.75 2.77 -29.61
C ASN A 104 5.01 3.60 -29.88
N SER A 105 4.97 4.93 -29.76
CA SER A 105 6.14 5.78 -29.97
C SER A 105 7.21 5.58 -28.89
N VAL A 106 6.79 5.36 -27.63
CA VAL A 106 7.70 5.01 -26.53
C VAL A 106 8.36 3.65 -26.78
N ILE A 107 7.61 2.63 -27.21
CA ILE A 107 8.19 1.32 -27.54
C ILE A 107 9.19 1.43 -28.68
N GLN A 108 8.86 2.13 -29.77
CA GLN A 108 9.79 2.35 -30.88
C GLN A 108 11.06 3.06 -30.44
N GLY A 109 10.97 4.03 -29.52
CA GLY A 109 12.12 4.70 -28.92
C GLY A 109 13.05 3.75 -28.15
N TYR A 110 12.52 2.70 -27.50
CA TYR A 110 13.35 1.67 -26.87
C TYR A 110 14.00 0.73 -27.89
N THR A 111 13.29 0.37 -28.96
CA THR A 111 13.83 -0.49 -30.01
C THR A 111 14.95 0.19 -30.78
N MET A 112 14.80 1.47 -31.12
CA MET A 112 15.77 2.27 -31.89
C MET A 112 17.00 2.70 -31.07
N ARG A 113 16.95 2.58 -29.73
CA ARG A 113 18.08 2.89 -28.84
C ARG A 113 18.98 1.67 -28.58
N LYS A 114 18.58 0.49 -29.08
CA LYS A 114 19.31 -0.77 -28.87
C LYS A 114 20.31 -1.08 -29.99
N ASP A 115 20.46 -0.16 -30.95
CA ASP A 115 21.43 -0.20 -32.05
C ASP A 115 22.48 0.91 -31.85
#